data_AF-A0A6V7TRC7-F1
#
_entry.id   AF-A0A6V7TRC7-F1
#
_cell.length_a   1.000
_cell.length_b   1.000
_cell.length_c   1.000
_cell.angle_alpha   90.00
_cell.angle_beta   90.00
_cell.angle_gamma   90.00
#
_symmetry.space_group_name_H-M   'P 1'
#
loop_
_entity.id
_entity.type
_entity.pdbx_description
1 polymer ?
#
loop_
_entity_poly.entity_id
_entity_poly.type
_entity_poly.pdbx_seq_one_letter_code
_entity_poly.pdbx_strand_id
1 'polypeptide(L)'
;MENDADGIILAFINLLTSELQIEEIFSFDEVRYLLPILIKMIQTGELTFKSDFDFKFKDAVEFIKNDMGEKSVELLKPENADNGDKQEIANIIFALLFILYKNQKAKFDQICEKLDGKNSAGIINLLKHLDNFDRLSPIPFASILNNSSSNNLFSSNNSNFQIFSSQHEKENLEEISKYKIKSAELETKYKQIEVINSKLNEQLGNAQNEFADLENKFERLRQADNEKQGSIELLNIQLREITDEMETLRYTNSELQKELKSLKETHSRALQKSAQDLKLKEEEVGLLYIRLDALVKQITDKDSSENKLKFMEQQLANQQGTIGELRSGLEQALDRANFAEKELIKYKGLHNNSINLQNNTTFQNDSDNSISLHDDLNSCKITENHSNLNDSFDHQTASQSDDFAKLKTRLELIEYEKRELEELNNSQSKNILEKAKEIERFKQECEFNLNELKKMQQKEALFIEKNKNIEDENFQLKNTIKRLEAAQFISDYNNLHVQQQQQKPSFSSTLFKKFKWISIFCVSIALIFWFLWFIEFTLEITYLQN
;
A
#
# COMPACT_ATOMS: atom_id res chain seq x y z
N MET A 1 65.43 -2.66 22.71
CA MET A 1 64.13 -2.88 23.36
C MET A 1 63.81 -4.34 23.16
N GLU A 2 63.65 -5.09 24.24
CA GLU A 2 63.20 -6.48 24.17
C GLU A 2 61.83 -6.47 23.47
N ASN A 3 61.69 -7.29 22.43
CA ASN A 3 60.43 -7.44 21.70
C ASN A 3 59.49 -8.27 22.58
N ASP A 4 58.82 -7.60 23.51
CA ASP A 4 57.71 -8.19 24.25
C ASP A 4 56.55 -8.49 23.30
N ALA A 5 55.82 -9.58 23.53
CA ALA A 5 54.75 -10.04 22.63
C ALA A 5 53.65 -8.97 22.49
N ASP A 6 53.39 -8.23 23.57
CA ASP A 6 52.51 -7.07 23.61
C ASP A 6 52.95 -5.95 22.66
N GLY A 7 54.26 -5.67 22.60
CA GLY A 7 54.82 -4.66 21.71
C GLY A 7 54.72 -5.05 20.23
N ILE A 8 54.88 -6.34 19.91
CA ILE A 8 54.70 -6.88 18.56
C ILE A 8 53.24 -6.76 18.12
N ILE A 9 52.31 -7.15 18.99
CA ILE A 9 50.86 -7.06 18.72
C ILE A 9 50.45 -5.59 18.54
N LEU A 10 50.90 -4.70 19.42
CA LEU A 10 50.56 -3.28 19.35
C LEU A 10 51.12 -2.63 18.07
N ALA A 11 52.33 -3.01 17.65
CA ALA A 11 52.91 -2.53 16.39
C ALA A 11 52.08 -2.96 15.16
N PHE A 12 51.54 -4.19 15.16
CA PHE A 12 50.64 -4.65 14.10
C PHE A 12 49.32 -3.86 14.10
N ILE A 13 48.76 -3.63 15.29
CA ILE A 13 47.52 -2.86 15.46
C ILE A 13 47.70 -1.41 14.98
N ASN A 14 48.82 -0.76 15.32
CA ASN A 14 49.11 0.61 14.89
C ASN A 14 49.35 0.73 13.39
N LEU A 15 49.82 -0.33 12.73
CA LEU A 15 49.89 -0.36 11.28
C LEU A 15 48.47 -0.38 10.66
N LEU A 16 47.54 -1.15 11.23
CA LEU A 16 46.14 -1.20 10.75
C LEU A 16 45.42 0.14 10.92
N THR A 17 45.61 0.83 12.04
CA THR A 17 45.02 2.16 12.26
C THR A 17 45.60 3.18 11.29
N SER A 18 46.92 3.11 11.03
CA SER A 18 47.60 3.95 10.04
C SER A 18 47.03 3.77 8.63
N GLU A 19 46.78 2.52 8.20
CA GLU A 19 46.14 2.25 6.89
C GLU A 19 44.71 2.79 6.79
N LEU A 20 44.00 2.89 7.92
CA LEU A 20 42.66 3.47 8.00
C LEU A 20 42.65 4.98 8.23
N GLN A 21 43.81 5.63 8.31
CA GLN A 21 43.96 7.05 8.65
C GLN A 21 43.34 7.41 10.02
N ILE A 22 43.35 6.46 10.95
CA ILE A 22 42.92 6.67 12.34
C ILE A 22 44.16 7.08 13.16
N GLU A 23 43.95 7.89 14.19
CA GLU A 23 45.00 8.26 15.15
C GLU A 23 45.64 7.00 15.76
N GLU A 24 46.96 7.06 16.00
CA GLU A 24 47.70 5.92 16.56
C GLU A 24 47.11 5.51 17.92
N ILE A 25 47.03 4.20 18.15
CA ILE A 25 46.58 3.68 19.43
C ILE A 25 47.77 3.60 20.37
N PHE A 26 47.69 4.36 21.46
CA PHE A 26 48.77 4.44 22.44
C PHE A 26 48.63 3.42 23.56
N SER A 27 47.48 2.74 23.67
CA SER A 27 47.23 1.75 24.73
C SER A 27 46.23 0.66 24.32
N PHE A 28 46.36 -0.52 24.94
CA PHE A 28 45.40 -1.63 24.74
C PHE A 28 43.95 -1.28 25.13
N ASP A 29 43.76 -0.24 25.96
CA ASP A 29 42.43 0.21 26.40
C ASP A 29 41.59 0.79 25.25
N GLU A 30 42.24 1.29 24.19
CA GLU A 30 41.61 1.84 22.99
C GLU A 30 41.38 0.78 21.89
N VAL A 31 41.93 -0.43 22.06
CA VAL A 31 41.85 -1.49 21.02
C VAL A 31 40.43 -2.04 20.88
N ARG A 32 39.55 -1.81 21.86
CA ARG A 32 38.12 -2.17 21.74
C ARG A 32 37.47 -1.60 20.48
N TYR A 33 37.84 -0.38 20.09
CA TYR A 33 37.30 0.29 18.90
C TYR A 33 37.74 -0.37 17.59
N LEU A 34 38.77 -1.22 17.63
CA LEU A 34 39.27 -1.94 16.46
C LEU A 34 38.71 -3.35 16.30
N LEU A 35 38.10 -3.93 17.33
CA LEU A 35 37.54 -5.28 17.23
C LEU A 35 36.52 -5.40 16.08
N PRO A 36 35.57 -4.45 15.87
CA PRO A 36 34.62 -4.55 14.76
C PRO A 36 35.31 -4.49 13.40
N ILE A 37 36.41 -3.74 13.31
CA ILE A 37 37.20 -3.55 12.09
C ILE A 37 37.99 -4.82 11.78
N LEU A 38 38.69 -5.38 12.77
CA LEU A 38 39.43 -6.64 12.65
C LEU A 38 38.50 -7.79 12.24
N ILE A 39 37.35 -7.93 12.88
CA ILE A 39 36.38 -8.98 12.55
C ILE A 39 35.85 -8.82 11.13
N LYS A 40 35.51 -7.58 10.71
CA LYS A 40 35.08 -7.33 9.34
C LYS A 40 36.19 -7.64 8.33
N MET A 41 37.42 -7.28 8.65
CA MET A 41 38.58 -7.61 7.82
C MET A 41 38.77 -9.13 7.69
N ILE A 42 38.58 -9.89 8.76
CA ILE A 42 38.61 -11.35 8.72
C ILE A 42 37.50 -11.91 7.81
N GLN A 43 36.27 -11.39 7.94
CA GLN A 43 35.10 -11.85 7.19
C GLN A 43 35.16 -11.50 5.69
N THR A 44 35.62 -10.29 5.35
CA THR A 44 35.53 -9.74 4.00
C THR A 44 36.87 -9.68 3.26
N GLY A 45 37.99 -9.76 3.97
CA GLY A 45 39.33 -9.53 3.43
C GLY A 45 39.64 -8.05 3.14
N GLU A 46 38.72 -7.13 3.43
CA GLU A 46 38.87 -5.70 3.19
C GLU A 46 38.98 -4.92 4.50
N LEU A 47 40.01 -4.08 4.60
CA LEU A 47 40.19 -3.17 5.72
C LEU A 47 39.26 -1.96 5.53
N THR A 48 38.11 -1.99 6.18
CA THR A 48 37.11 -0.92 6.09
C THR A 48 36.74 -0.42 7.47
N PHE A 49 36.61 0.90 7.63
CA PHE A 49 36.18 1.49 8.88
C PHE A 49 34.76 1.00 9.22
N LYS A 50 34.59 0.52 10.46
CA LYS A 50 33.31 0.11 11.02
C LYS A 50 33.27 0.62 12.46
N SER A 51 32.42 1.60 12.71
CA SER A 51 32.15 2.09 14.05
C SER A 51 30.99 1.32 14.64
N ASP A 52 31.25 0.59 15.72
CA ASP A 52 30.23 -0.03 16.54
C ASP A 52 30.61 0.17 18.00
N PHE A 53 30.09 1.25 18.59
CA PHE A 53 30.46 1.67 19.94
C PHE A 53 29.90 0.75 21.03
N ASP A 54 28.90 -0.06 20.70
CA ASP A 54 28.30 -1.02 21.62
C ASP A 54 29.02 -2.38 21.59
N PHE A 55 30.00 -2.55 20.68
CA PHE A 55 30.75 -3.79 20.50
C PHE A 55 31.67 -4.11 21.70
N LYS A 56 31.54 -5.31 22.26
CA LYS A 56 32.26 -5.75 23.46
C LYS A 56 33.27 -6.86 23.15
N PHE A 57 34.20 -7.09 24.07
CA PHE A 57 35.14 -8.22 23.96
C PHE A 57 34.41 -9.56 23.96
N LYS A 58 33.23 -9.64 24.59
CA LYS A 58 32.36 -10.83 24.52
C LYS A 58 31.93 -11.16 23.09
N ASP A 59 31.59 -10.16 22.28
CA ASP A 59 31.18 -10.35 20.89
C ASP A 59 32.36 -10.83 20.03
N ALA A 60 33.57 -10.34 20.32
CA ALA A 60 34.81 -10.85 19.71
C ALA A 60 35.10 -12.31 20.09
N VAL A 61 34.92 -12.69 21.36
CA VAL A 61 35.11 -14.07 21.81
C VAL A 61 34.06 -15.01 21.18
N GLU A 62 32.82 -14.57 21.03
CA GLU A 62 31.79 -15.33 20.31
C GLU A 62 32.15 -15.53 18.82
N PHE A 63 32.72 -14.52 18.18
CA PHE A 63 33.25 -14.65 16.83
C PHE A 63 34.41 -15.67 16.76
N ILE A 64 35.39 -15.57 17.67
CA ILE A 64 36.52 -16.52 17.74
C ILE A 64 36.01 -17.94 18.01
N LYS A 65 35.01 -18.10 18.89
CA LYS A 65 34.36 -19.37 19.21
C LYS A 65 33.80 -20.05 17.97
N ASN A 66 33.15 -19.27 17.10
CA ASN A 66 32.55 -19.79 15.87
C ASN A 66 33.59 -20.24 14.84
N ASP A 67 34.77 -19.62 14.80
CA ASP A 67 35.82 -19.94 13.82
C ASP A 67 36.81 -21.02 14.31
N MET A 68 37.24 -20.93 15.57
CA MET A 68 38.25 -21.80 16.16
C MET A 68 37.66 -22.98 16.95
N GLY A 69 36.41 -22.91 17.38
CA GLY A 69 35.75 -23.93 18.18
C GLY A 69 35.67 -23.59 19.67
N GLU A 70 34.66 -24.15 20.35
CA GLU A 70 34.32 -23.84 21.74
C GLU A 70 35.43 -24.13 22.74
N LYS A 71 36.18 -25.23 22.54
CA LYS A 71 37.27 -25.60 23.44
C LYS A 71 38.47 -24.66 23.32
N SER A 72 38.74 -24.11 22.13
CA SER A 72 39.91 -23.24 21.91
C SER A 72 39.80 -21.90 22.63
N VAL A 73 38.58 -21.43 22.92
CA VAL A 73 38.32 -20.17 23.62
C VAL A 73 38.01 -20.33 25.11
N GLU A 74 38.02 -21.57 25.64
CA GLU A 74 37.65 -21.88 27.03
C GLU A 74 38.49 -21.12 28.07
N LEU A 75 39.73 -20.76 27.71
CA LEU A 75 40.64 -20.02 28.57
C LEU A 75 40.55 -18.50 28.40
N LEU A 76 39.78 -18.00 27.42
CA LEU A 76 39.56 -16.57 27.22
C LEU A 76 38.45 -16.05 28.15
N LYS A 77 38.70 -14.91 28.79
CA LYS A 77 37.80 -14.27 29.77
C LYS A 77 37.40 -12.88 29.28
N PRO A 78 36.38 -12.77 28.41
CA PRO A 78 35.97 -11.49 27.85
C PRO A 78 35.56 -10.47 28.91
N GLU A 79 35.03 -10.90 30.06
CA GLU A 79 34.66 -10.00 31.15
C GLU A 79 35.88 -9.30 31.77
N ASN A 80 37.04 -9.97 31.80
CA ASN A 80 38.27 -9.38 32.30
C ASN A 80 38.83 -8.35 31.30
N ALA A 81 38.75 -8.65 30.00
CA ALA A 81 39.14 -7.71 28.95
C ALA A 81 38.24 -6.46 28.94
N ASP A 82 36.92 -6.62 29.12
CA ASP A 82 35.97 -5.50 29.28
C ASP A 82 36.28 -4.62 30.51
N ASN A 83 36.96 -5.17 31.52
CA ASN A 83 37.42 -4.45 32.72
C ASN A 83 38.83 -3.84 32.58
N GLY A 84 39.45 -3.91 31.39
CA GLY A 84 40.77 -3.34 31.11
C GLY A 84 41.96 -4.23 31.47
N ASP A 85 41.76 -5.56 31.61
CA ASP A 85 42.87 -6.49 31.78
C ASP A 85 43.69 -6.60 30.48
N LYS A 86 44.87 -5.97 30.48
CA LYS A 86 45.77 -5.89 29.31
C LYS A 86 46.15 -7.26 28.77
N GLN A 87 46.43 -8.23 29.65
CA GLN A 87 46.82 -9.57 29.22
C GLN A 87 45.69 -10.23 28.46
N GLU A 88 44.45 -10.01 28.91
CA GLU A 88 43.28 -10.63 28.32
C GLU A 88 42.85 -9.96 27.02
N ILE A 89 43.01 -8.64 26.94
CA ILE A 89 42.89 -7.91 25.67
C ILE A 89 43.91 -8.45 24.65
N ALA A 90 45.17 -8.62 25.05
CA ALA A 90 46.22 -9.17 24.18
C ALA A 90 45.91 -10.61 23.74
N ASN A 91 45.42 -11.46 24.64
CA ASN A 91 45.00 -12.83 24.32
C ASN A 91 43.90 -12.86 23.25
N ILE A 92 42.87 -12.00 23.39
CA ILE A 92 41.76 -11.92 22.43
C ILE A 92 42.22 -11.39 21.06
N ILE A 93 43.05 -10.35 21.05
CA ILE A 93 43.62 -9.81 19.80
C ILE A 93 44.49 -10.86 19.12
N PHE A 94 45.32 -11.57 19.88
CA PHE A 94 46.19 -12.61 19.36
C PHE A 94 45.39 -13.74 18.70
N ALA A 95 44.27 -14.14 19.30
CA ALA A 95 43.34 -15.10 18.69
C ALA A 95 42.72 -14.56 17.38
N LEU A 96 42.30 -13.30 17.35
CA LEU A 96 41.78 -12.68 16.11
C LEU A 96 42.84 -12.60 15.00
N LEU A 97 44.09 -12.29 15.35
CA LEU A 97 45.20 -12.27 14.40
C LEU A 97 45.50 -13.65 13.83
N PHE A 98 45.36 -14.71 14.64
CA PHE A 98 45.50 -16.08 14.16
C PHE A 98 44.40 -16.47 13.18
N ILE A 99 43.16 -16.07 13.44
CA ILE A 99 42.06 -16.27 12.50
C ILE A 99 42.32 -15.49 11.21
N LEU A 100 42.78 -14.23 11.32
CA LEU A 100 43.13 -13.43 10.15
C LEU A 100 44.23 -14.09 9.31
N TYR A 101 45.27 -14.62 9.96
CA TYR A 101 46.35 -15.37 9.32
C TYR A 101 45.84 -16.64 8.61
N LYS A 102 44.90 -17.37 9.22
CA LYS A 102 44.31 -18.58 8.62
C LYS A 102 43.36 -18.29 7.47
N ASN A 103 42.44 -17.35 7.65
CA ASN A 103 41.34 -17.10 6.72
C ASN A 103 41.72 -16.12 5.59
N GLN A 104 42.60 -15.16 5.87
CA GLN A 104 42.98 -14.09 4.94
C GLN A 104 44.50 -13.98 4.76
N LYS A 105 45.18 -15.14 4.61
CA LYS A 105 46.66 -15.23 4.57
C LYS A 105 47.32 -14.22 3.62
N ALA A 106 46.81 -14.08 2.39
CA ALA A 106 47.38 -13.16 1.42
C ALA A 106 47.33 -11.69 1.87
N LYS A 107 46.27 -11.30 2.59
CA LYS A 107 46.12 -9.95 3.16
C LYS A 107 46.98 -9.76 4.39
N PHE A 108 47.04 -10.78 5.25
CA PHE A 108 47.92 -10.79 6.40
C PHE A 108 49.39 -10.61 5.99
N ASP A 109 49.85 -11.38 4.99
CA ASP A 109 51.21 -11.29 4.46
C ASP A 109 51.50 -9.89 3.89
N GLN A 110 50.56 -9.29 3.14
CA GLN A 110 50.68 -7.92 2.61
C GLN A 110 50.85 -6.85 3.71
N ILE A 111 50.18 -7.02 4.86
CA ILE A 111 50.31 -6.11 6.00
C ILE A 111 51.63 -6.36 6.72
N CYS A 112 52.01 -7.63 6.89
CA CYS A 112 53.30 -8.01 7.48
C CYS A 112 54.50 -7.53 6.66
N GLU A 113 54.39 -7.34 5.34
CA GLU A 113 55.43 -6.72 4.50
C GLU A 113 55.70 -5.25 4.84
N LYS A 114 54.70 -4.55 5.39
CA LYS A 114 54.81 -3.14 5.78
C LYS A 114 55.29 -2.96 7.24
N LEU A 115 55.31 -4.03 8.02
CA LEU A 115 55.91 -4.04 9.36
C LEU A 115 57.43 -4.13 9.28
N ASP A 116 58.12 -3.52 10.24
CA ASP A 116 59.55 -3.72 10.43
C ASP A 116 59.88 -5.22 10.51
N GLY A 117 60.94 -5.65 9.81
CA GLY A 117 61.27 -7.07 9.64
C GLY A 117 61.40 -7.87 10.96
N LYS A 118 61.71 -7.20 12.08
CA LYS A 118 61.72 -7.81 13.42
C LYS A 118 60.31 -8.08 13.96
N ASN A 119 59.37 -7.16 13.76
CA ASN A 119 57.98 -7.30 14.22
C ASN A 119 57.20 -8.26 13.31
N SER A 120 57.46 -8.20 12.01
CA SER A 120 56.92 -9.14 11.02
C SER A 120 57.36 -10.59 11.31
N ALA A 121 58.65 -10.83 11.55
CA ALA A 121 59.12 -12.15 11.95
C ALA A 121 58.59 -12.59 13.33
N GLY A 122 58.47 -11.65 14.28
CA GLY A 122 57.94 -11.89 15.61
C GLY A 122 56.50 -12.37 15.59
N ILE A 123 55.60 -11.66 14.89
CA ILE A 123 54.18 -12.02 14.85
C ILE A 123 53.96 -13.35 14.12
N ILE A 124 54.68 -13.62 13.04
CA ILE A 124 54.60 -14.91 12.33
C ILE A 124 55.07 -16.06 13.24
N ASN A 125 56.14 -15.85 14.02
CA ASN A 125 56.63 -16.88 14.93
C ASN A 125 55.63 -17.16 16.08
N LEU A 126 55.03 -16.12 16.65
CA LEU A 126 53.96 -16.25 17.64
C LEU A 126 52.80 -17.08 17.07
N LEU A 127 52.33 -16.75 15.87
CA LEU A 127 51.20 -17.44 15.24
C LEU A 127 51.51 -18.90 14.89
N LYS A 128 52.75 -19.23 14.51
CA LYS A 128 53.17 -20.63 14.29
C LYS A 128 53.08 -21.51 15.54
N HIS A 129 53.21 -20.92 16.73
CA HIS A 129 53.00 -21.70 17.97
C HIS A 129 51.54 -22.14 18.11
N LEU A 130 50.59 -21.39 17.56
CA LEU A 130 49.16 -21.73 17.56
C LEU A 130 48.79 -22.80 16.53
N ASP A 131 49.58 -22.99 15.46
CA ASP A 131 49.35 -24.05 14.46
C ASP A 131 49.49 -25.46 15.05
N ASN A 132 50.18 -25.61 16.18
CA ASN A 132 50.35 -26.90 16.87
C ASN A 132 49.13 -27.31 17.72
N PHE A 133 48.12 -26.44 17.84
CA PHE A 133 46.92 -26.70 18.63
C PHE A 133 45.74 -27.03 17.72
N ASP A 134 45.08 -28.14 18.01
CA ASP A 134 43.86 -28.56 17.31
C ASP A 134 42.64 -27.84 17.90
N ARG A 135 41.59 -27.66 17.09
CA ARG A 135 40.30 -27.01 17.43
C ARG A 135 39.59 -27.68 18.62
N LEU A 136 39.99 -28.90 18.97
CA LEU A 136 39.45 -29.68 20.08
C LEU A 136 40.22 -29.52 21.39
N SER A 137 41.24 -28.65 21.44
CA SER A 137 42.09 -28.43 22.61
C SER A 137 41.99 -26.99 23.12
N PRO A 138 41.99 -26.78 24.46
CA PRO A 138 42.15 -25.44 25.03
C PRO A 138 43.50 -24.84 24.68
N ILE A 139 43.49 -23.60 24.17
CA ILE A 139 44.71 -22.92 23.75
C ILE A 139 45.22 -22.03 24.89
N PRO A 140 46.44 -22.24 25.39
CA PRO A 140 47.00 -21.45 26.48
C PRO A 140 47.61 -20.15 25.95
N PHE A 141 46.77 -19.23 25.43
CA PHE A 141 47.20 -17.97 24.81
C PHE A 141 48.18 -17.18 25.69
N ALA A 142 47.87 -17.03 26.98
CA ALA A 142 48.73 -16.34 27.94
C ALA A 142 50.12 -16.99 28.07
N SER A 143 50.21 -18.32 28.06
CA SER A 143 51.50 -19.02 28.15
C SER A 143 52.31 -18.88 26.86
N ILE A 144 51.66 -18.82 25.71
CA ILE A 144 52.33 -18.62 24.42
C ILE A 144 52.90 -17.21 24.33
N LEU A 145 52.11 -16.19 24.66
CA LEU A 145 52.56 -14.80 24.67
C LEU A 145 53.68 -14.56 25.69
N ASN A 146 53.59 -15.17 26.87
CA ASN A 146 54.61 -15.00 27.92
C ASN A 146 55.93 -15.75 27.64
N ASN A 147 55.89 -16.89 26.94
CA ASN A 147 57.11 -17.69 26.68
C ASN A 147 57.96 -17.16 25.52
N SER A 148 57.44 -16.24 24.71
CA SER A 148 58.13 -15.55 23.60
C SER A 148 59.40 -14.81 24.03
N SER A 149 59.48 -14.43 25.29
CA SER A 149 60.61 -13.72 25.89
C SER A 149 61.78 -14.64 26.30
N SER A 150 61.59 -15.96 26.27
CA SER A 150 62.59 -16.95 26.71
C SER A 150 63.04 -17.89 25.57
N ASN A 151 63.89 -17.40 24.68
CA ASN A 151 64.67 -18.25 23.78
C ASN A 151 65.66 -19.09 24.60
N ASN A 152 65.29 -20.30 25.03
CA ASN A 152 66.18 -21.46 25.28
C ASN A 152 65.42 -22.62 25.93
N LEU A 153 64.95 -23.60 25.15
CA LEU A 153 64.68 -24.93 25.71
C LEU A 153 64.61 -26.06 24.67
N PHE A 154 65.74 -26.38 24.03
CA PHE A 154 65.98 -27.75 23.54
C PHE A 154 67.48 -28.05 23.60
N SER A 155 67.94 -28.52 24.77
CA SER A 155 69.21 -29.23 24.90
C SER A 155 68.92 -30.56 25.58
N SER A 156 68.91 -31.60 24.77
CA SER A 156 68.64 -33.00 25.13
C SER A 156 69.73 -33.53 26.08
N ASN A 157 69.34 -33.83 27.31
CA ASN A 157 70.14 -34.55 28.29
C ASN A 157 70.42 -35.98 27.80
N ASN A 158 71.69 -36.27 27.50
CA ASN A 158 72.19 -37.63 27.31
C ASN A 158 73.02 -38.00 28.56
N SER A 159 72.45 -38.79 29.46
CA SER A 159 73.11 -39.26 30.68
C SER A 159 73.98 -40.49 30.40
N ASN A 160 75.26 -40.37 30.75
CA ASN A 160 76.28 -41.41 30.78
C ASN A 160 75.85 -42.64 31.62
N PHE A 161 75.96 -43.84 31.03
CA PHE A 161 76.04 -45.11 31.76
C PHE A 161 77.47 -45.67 31.66
N GLN A 162 78.22 -45.60 32.75
CA GLN A 162 79.49 -46.32 32.93
C GLN A 162 79.22 -47.63 33.68
N ILE A 163 79.53 -48.76 33.04
CA ILE A 163 79.53 -50.10 33.61
C ILE A 163 80.92 -50.34 34.22
N PHE A 164 81.00 -50.61 35.52
CA PHE A 164 82.17 -51.23 36.14
C PHE A 164 81.84 -52.68 36.47
N SER A 165 82.65 -53.60 35.96
CA SER A 165 82.62 -55.03 36.28
C SER A 165 83.70 -55.37 37.32
N SER A 166 83.40 -56.25 38.28
CA SER A 166 84.06 -57.57 38.45
C SER A 166 83.84 -58.17 39.85
N GLN A 167 83.90 -59.52 39.92
CA GLN A 167 84.04 -60.43 41.08
C GLN A 167 82.76 -60.96 41.77
N HIS A 168 82.32 -62.19 41.43
CA HIS A 168 82.16 -63.33 42.36
C HIS A 168 81.47 -64.58 41.73
N GLU A 169 82.23 -65.65 41.45
CA GLU A 169 81.76 -66.87 40.78
C GLU A 169 80.91 -67.84 41.64
N LYS A 170 80.64 -67.55 42.91
CA LYS A 170 79.67 -68.33 43.73
C LYS A 170 78.35 -67.60 44.01
N GLU A 171 78.29 -66.28 43.81
CA GLU A 171 77.04 -65.51 43.69
C GLU A 171 76.43 -65.66 42.29
N ASN A 172 77.26 -65.93 41.28
CA ASN A 172 76.85 -66.10 39.87
C ASN A 172 75.69 -67.09 39.65
N LEU A 173 75.61 -68.23 40.35
CA LEU A 173 74.54 -69.21 40.09
C LEU A 173 73.18 -68.77 40.66
N GLU A 174 73.19 -68.11 41.82
CA GLU A 174 71.99 -67.53 42.44
C GLU A 174 71.56 -66.24 41.73
N GLU A 175 72.52 -65.43 41.30
CA GLU A 175 72.27 -64.26 40.46
C GLU A 175 71.75 -64.67 39.08
N ILE A 176 72.31 -65.68 38.41
CA ILE A 176 71.80 -66.21 37.13
C ILE A 176 70.36 -66.70 37.27
N SER A 177 70.00 -67.34 38.39
CA SER A 177 68.62 -67.73 38.69
C SER A 177 67.71 -66.51 38.87
N LYS A 178 68.13 -65.51 39.66
CA LYS A 178 67.40 -64.23 39.82
C LYS A 178 67.27 -63.48 38.49
N TYR A 179 68.28 -63.50 37.63
CA TYR A 179 68.25 -62.90 36.30
C TYR A 179 67.32 -63.66 35.36
N LYS A 180 67.26 -64.99 35.41
CA LYS A 180 66.27 -65.78 34.67
C LYS A 180 64.84 -65.48 35.09
N ILE A 181 64.58 -65.38 36.39
CA ILE A 181 63.25 -65.02 36.91
C ILE A 181 62.89 -63.59 36.46
N LYS A 182 63.79 -62.63 36.64
CA LYS A 182 63.60 -61.24 36.13
C LYS A 182 63.39 -61.21 34.62
N SER A 183 64.08 -62.05 33.86
CA SER A 183 63.93 -62.13 32.40
C SER A 183 62.56 -62.69 32.02
N ALA A 184 62.06 -63.72 32.71
CA ALA A 184 60.72 -64.26 32.49
C ALA A 184 59.62 -63.27 32.90
N GLU A 185 59.81 -62.53 34.00
CA GLU A 185 58.93 -61.43 34.41
C GLU A 185 58.95 -60.27 33.39
N LEU A 186 60.11 -59.95 32.83
CA LEU A 186 60.22 -58.95 31.76
C LEU A 186 59.52 -59.43 30.47
N GLU A 187 59.67 -60.70 30.10
CA GLU A 187 59.03 -61.26 28.91
C GLU A 187 57.50 -61.29 29.04
N THR A 188 56.98 -61.62 30.22
CA THR A 188 55.54 -61.56 30.51
C THR A 188 55.02 -60.12 30.49
N LYS A 189 55.74 -59.16 31.06
CA LYS A 189 55.42 -57.73 30.95
C LYS A 189 55.46 -57.24 29.51
N TYR A 190 56.44 -57.69 28.72
CA TYR A 190 56.55 -57.36 27.31
C TYR A 190 55.33 -57.85 26.52
N LYS A 191 54.92 -59.11 26.70
CA LYS A 191 53.71 -59.66 26.06
C LYS A 191 52.44 -58.91 26.47
N GLN A 192 52.32 -58.49 27.74
CA GLN A 192 51.20 -57.66 28.18
C GLN A 192 51.19 -56.29 27.50
N ILE A 193 52.36 -55.64 27.37
CA ILE A 193 52.50 -54.36 26.66
C ILE A 193 52.11 -54.51 25.18
N GLU A 194 52.50 -55.61 24.53
CA GLU A 194 52.17 -55.87 23.11
C GLU A 194 50.64 -56.03 22.90
N VAL A 195 49.95 -56.70 23.83
CA VAL A 195 48.49 -56.81 23.82
C VAL A 195 47.82 -55.45 24.06
N ILE A 196 48.32 -54.66 25.02
CA ILE A 196 47.82 -53.30 25.29
C ILE A 196 48.02 -52.41 24.05
N ASN A 197 49.17 -52.48 23.40
CA ASN A 197 49.49 -51.69 22.22
C ASN A 197 48.59 -52.05 21.03
N SER A 198 48.32 -53.34 20.83
CA SER A 198 47.38 -53.81 19.81
C SER A 198 45.97 -53.26 20.04
N LYS A 199 45.49 -53.27 21.30
CA LYS A 199 44.18 -52.73 21.66
C LYS A 199 44.11 -51.20 21.52
N LEU A 200 45.19 -50.50 21.86
CA LEU A 200 45.27 -49.05 21.67
C LEU A 200 45.24 -48.67 20.18
N ASN A 201 45.94 -49.42 19.31
CA ASN A 201 45.89 -49.20 17.87
C ASN A 201 44.49 -49.46 17.28
N GLU A 202 43.78 -50.48 17.77
CA GLU A 202 42.40 -50.73 17.37
C GLU A 202 41.46 -49.58 17.80
N GLN A 203 41.61 -49.10 19.04
CA GLN A 203 40.85 -47.94 19.54
C GLN A 203 41.17 -46.68 18.75
N LEU A 204 42.44 -46.46 18.39
CA LEU A 204 42.86 -45.34 17.56
C LEU A 204 42.22 -45.41 16.16
N GLY A 205 42.20 -46.59 15.54
CA GLY A 205 41.55 -46.80 14.24
C GLY A 205 40.04 -46.54 14.30
N ASN A 206 39.36 -47.00 15.36
CA ASN A 206 37.94 -46.73 15.54
C ASN A 206 37.66 -45.23 15.76
N ALA A 207 38.46 -44.55 16.57
CA ALA A 207 38.32 -43.12 16.80
C ALA A 207 38.55 -42.29 15.52
N GLN A 208 39.52 -42.69 14.68
CA GLN A 208 39.75 -42.05 13.38
C GLN A 208 38.56 -42.21 12.43
N ASN A 209 37.93 -43.39 12.41
CA ASN A 209 36.74 -43.63 11.60
C ASN A 209 35.53 -42.82 12.11
N GLU A 210 35.31 -42.78 13.42
CA GLU A 210 34.25 -41.95 14.02
C GLU A 210 34.46 -40.46 13.72
N PHE A 211 35.71 -40.00 13.75
CA PHE A 211 36.06 -38.62 13.39
C PHE A 211 35.73 -38.32 11.92
N ALA A 212 36.12 -39.20 10.99
CA ALA A 212 35.81 -39.05 9.57
C ALA A 212 34.28 -39.05 9.30
N ASP A 213 33.51 -39.87 10.02
CA ASP A 213 32.05 -39.88 9.93
C ASP A 213 31.43 -38.58 10.47
N LEU A 214 31.96 -38.03 11.57
CA LEU A 214 31.53 -36.75 12.12
C LEU A 214 31.85 -35.59 11.20
N GLU A 215 33.03 -35.56 10.60
CA GLU A 215 33.44 -34.55 9.62
C GLU A 215 32.51 -34.56 8.40
N ASN A 216 32.20 -35.75 7.86
CA ASN A 216 31.24 -35.90 6.77
C ASN A 216 29.82 -35.44 7.16
N LYS A 217 29.37 -35.70 8.39
CA LYS A 217 28.08 -35.20 8.88
C LYS A 217 28.08 -33.68 9.02
N PHE A 218 29.18 -33.11 9.53
CA PHE A 218 29.34 -31.67 9.68
C PHE A 218 29.25 -30.97 8.33
N GLU A 219 29.94 -31.46 7.30
CA GLU A 219 29.87 -30.82 5.98
C GLU A 219 28.50 -30.94 5.31
N ARG A 220 27.78 -32.06 5.51
CA ARG A 220 26.38 -32.16 5.06
C ARG A 220 25.47 -31.16 5.75
N LEU A 221 25.66 -30.96 7.06
CA LEU A 221 24.89 -29.96 7.81
C LEU A 221 25.21 -28.55 7.35
N ARG A 222 26.49 -28.25 7.12
CA ARG A 222 26.94 -26.96 6.60
C ARG A 222 26.36 -26.66 5.21
N GLN A 223 26.34 -27.65 4.32
CA GLN A 223 25.71 -27.51 3.01
C GLN A 223 24.20 -27.25 3.13
N ALA A 224 23.50 -28.00 3.98
CA ALA A 224 22.07 -27.81 4.21
C ALA A 224 21.76 -26.43 4.82
N ASP A 225 22.65 -25.90 5.67
CA ASP A 225 22.53 -24.56 6.24
C ASP A 225 22.69 -23.48 5.17
N ASN A 226 23.70 -23.60 4.30
CA ASN A 226 23.90 -22.70 3.16
C ASN A 226 22.68 -22.69 2.20
N GLU A 227 22.11 -23.86 1.92
CA GLU A 227 20.90 -23.99 1.07
C GLU A 227 19.68 -23.30 1.72
N LYS A 228 19.52 -23.45 3.03
CA LYS A 228 18.47 -22.74 3.79
C LYS A 228 18.71 -21.24 3.80
N GLN A 229 19.94 -20.80 3.99
CA GLN A 229 20.29 -19.38 3.97
C GLN A 229 20.00 -18.75 2.60
N GLY A 230 20.35 -19.43 1.51
CA GLY A 230 19.97 -18.99 0.16
C GLY A 230 18.46 -18.94 -0.06
N SER A 231 17.72 -19.90 0.49
CA SER A 231 16.25 -19.90 0.43
C SER A 231 15.62 -18.74 1.22
N ILE A 232 16.18 -18.40 2.38
CA ILE A 232 15.78 -17.25 3.19
C ILE A 232 16.05 -15.94 2.43
N GLU A 233 17.20 -15.83 1.79
CA GLU A 233 17.56 -14.65 1.00
C GLU A 233 16.59 -14.45 -0.18
N LEU A 234 16.24 -15.53 -0.90
CA LEU A 234 15.23 -15.49 -1.95
C LEU A 234 13.86 -15.05 -1.44
N LEU A 235 13.42 -15.60 -0.29
CA LEU A 235 12.16 -15.20 0.34
C LEU A 235 12.15 -13.73 0.75
N ASN A 236 13.27 -13.21 1.24
CA ASN A 236 13.41 -11.79 1.60
C ASN A 236 13.33 -10.87 0.37
N ILE A 237 13.90 -11.30 -0.77
CA ILE A 237 13.78 -10.56 -2.04
C ILE A 237 12.32 -10.52 -2.48
N GLN A 238 11.64 -11.67 -2.51
CA GLN A 238 10.21 -11.74 -2.87
C GLN A 238 9.33 -10.89 -1.95
N LEU A 239 9.61 -10.89 -0.64
CA LEU A 239 8.86 -10.09 0.32
C LEU A 239 9.05 -8.59 0.09
N ARG A 240 10.25 -8.16 -0.33
CA ARG A 240 10.52 -6.78 -0.72
C ARG A 240 9.75 -6.40 -1.98
N GLU A 241 9.80 -7.23 -3.02
CA GLU A 241 9.06 -7.00 -4.27
C GLU A 241 7.55 -6.86 -4.03
N ILE A 242 6.95 -7.76 -3.24
CA ILE A 242 5.53 -7.69 -2.86
C ILE A 242 5.23 -6.40 -2.07
N THR A 243 6.15 -5.97 -1.22
CA THR A 243 5.98 -4.73 -0.44
C THR A 243 5.98 -3.51 -1.35
N ASP A 244 6.91 -3.45 -2.31
CA ASP A 244 6.98 -2.37 -3.30
C ASP A 244 5.73 -2.35 -4.20
N GLU A 245 5.28 -3.52 -4.67
CA GLU A 245 4.02 -3.66 -5.42
C GLU A 245 2.82 -3.16 -4.60
N MET A 246 2.73 -3.50 -3.32
CA MET A 246 1.66 -3.03 -2.44
C MET A 246 1.67 -1.51 -2.27
N GLU A 247 2.86 -0.90 -2.18
CA GLU A 247 3.03 0.56 -2.10
C GLU A 247 2.50 1.24 -3.37
N THR A 248 2.83 0.70 -4.55
CA THR A 248 2.32 1.23 -5.84
C THR A 248 0.80 1.11 -5.96
N LEU A 249 0.22 -0.01 -5.50
CA LEU A 249 -1.23 -0.22 -5.49
C LEU A 249 -1.93 0.74 -4.53
N ARG A 250 -1.34 1.00 -3.35
CA ARG A 250 -1.85 2.00 -2.40
C ARG A 250 -1.87 3.39 -3.00
N TYR A 251 -0.81 3.77 -3.70
CA TYR A 251 -0.73 5.05 -4.40
C TYR A 251 -1.82 5.17 -5.46
N THR A 252 -1.93 4.17 -6.34
CA THR A 252 -2.94 4.13 -7.42
C THR A 252 -4.36 4.20 -6.87
N ASN A 253 -4.66 3.47 -5.78
CA ASN A 253 -5.96 3.53 -5.13
C ASN A 253 -6.25 4.92 -4.54
N SER A 254 -5.24 5.61 -3.99
CA SER A 254 -5.38 6.99 -3.52
C SER A 254 -5.73 7.96 -4.64
N GLU A 255 -5.10 7.81 -5.81
CA GLU A 255 -5.42 8.61 -7.00
C GLU A 255 -6.85 8.36 -7.49
N LEU A 256 -7.24 7.09 -7.62
CA LEU A 256 -8.60 6.71 -8.02
C LEU A 256 -9.66 7.26 -7.04
N GLN A 257 -9.39 7.28 -5.74
CA GLN A 257 -10.29 7.90 -4.76
C GLN A 257 -10.43 9.41 -4.96
N LYS A 258 -9.35 10.11 -5.30
CA LYS A 258 -9.39 11.55 -5.61
C LYS A 258 -10.19 11.81 -6.87
N GLU A 259 -9.99 11.01 -7.92
CA GLU A 259 -10.75 11.11 -9.17
C GLU A 259 -12.24 10.84 -8.94
N LEU A 260 -12.58 9.78 -8.20
CA LEU A 260 -13.97 9.45 -7.86
C LEU A 260 -14.64 10.60 -7.09
N LYS A 261 -13.93 11.21 -6.13
CA LYS A 261 -14.44 12.37 -5.39
C LYS A 261 -14.68 13.56 -6.33
N SER A 262 -13.73 13.87 -7.20
CA SER A 262 -13.84 14.96 -8.18
C SER A 262 -15.00 14.74 -9.17
N LEU A 263 -15.15 13.51 -9.66
CA LEU A 263 -16.24 13.13 -10.56
C LEU A 263 -17.61 13.25 -9.86
N LYS A 264 -17.71 12.78 -8.61
CA LYS A 264 -18.94 12.90 -7.81
C LYS A 264 -19.33 14.36 -7.59
N GLU A 265 -18.37 15.23 -7.27
CA GLU A 265 -18.61 16.67 -7.13
C GLU A 265 -19.07 17.30 -8.45
N THR A 266 -18.41 16.96 -9.55
CA THR A 266 -18.76 17.46 -10.89
C THR A 266 -20.17 17.03 -11.30
N HIS A 267 -20.52 15.76 -11.11
CA HIS A 267 -21.85 15.23 -11.40
C HIS A 267 -22.92 15.88 -10.52
N SER A 268 -22.64 16.07 -9.23
CA SER A 268 -23.56 16.75 -8.30
C SER A 268 -23.86 18.18 -8.75
N ARG A 269 -22.83 18.95 -9.14
CA ARG A 269 -23.00 20.32 -9.65
C ARG A 269 -23.78 20.35 -10.96
N ALA A 270 -23.49 19.43 -11.89
CA ALA A 270 -24.19 19.34 -13.16
C ALA A 270 -25.69 19.03 -12.95
N LEU A 271 -26.01 18.10 -12.06
CA LEU A 271 -27.38 17.73 -11.73
C LEU A 271 -28.12 18.87 -11.02
N GLN A 272 -27.46 19.58 -10.10
CA GLN A 272 -28.03 20.76 -9.46
C GLN A 272 -28.34 21.87 -10.48
N LYS A 273 -27.42 22.14 -11.41
CA LYS A 273 -27.63 23.12 -12.49
C LYS A 273 -28.80 22.72 -13.38
N SER A 274 -28.85 21.45 -13.82
CA SER A 274 -29.95 20.95 -14.64
C SER A 274 -31.30 21.03 -13.93
N ALA A 275 -31.34 20.79 -12.62
CA ALA A 275 -32.56 20.92 -11.82
C ALA A 275 -33.02 22.39 -11.73
N GLN A 276 -32.09 23.33 -11.57
CA GLN A 276 -32.41 24.77 -11.60
C GLN A 276 -32.94 25.21 -12.97
N ASP A 277 -32.30 24.78 -14.06
CA ASP A 277 -32.72 25.10 -15.42
C ASP A 277 -34.13 24.54 -15.72
N LEU A 278 -34.44 23.31 -15.26
CA LEU A 278 -35.77 22.72 -15.38
C LEU A 278 -36.82 23.50 -14.58
N LYS A 279 -36.50 23.92 -13.36
CA LYS A 279 -37.41 24.72 -12.54
C LYS A 279 -37.75 26.05 -13.20
N LEU A 280 -36.76 26.74 -13.78
CA LEU A 280 -37.00 27.98 -14.52
C LEU A 280 -37.92 27.76 -15.73
N LYS A 281 -37.74 26.65 -16.47
CA LYS A 281 -38.63 26.29 -17.57
C LYS A 281 -40.04 25.93 -17.11
N GLU A 282 -40.18 25.27 -15.97
CA GLU A 282 -41.48 24.97 -15.37
C GLU A 282 -42.22 26.26 -15.00
N GLU A 283 -41.52 27.24 -14.42
CA GLU A 283 -42.06 28.57 -14.12
C GLU A 283 -42.50 29.30 -15.41
N GLU A 284 -41.69 29.26 -16.47
CA GLU A 284 -42.02 29.82 -17.78
C GLU A 284 -43.29 29.17 -18.38
N VAL A 285 -43.37 27.83 -18.35
CA VAL A 285 -44.55 27.09 -18.80
C VAL A 285 -45.78 27.46 -17.97
N GLY A 286 -45.63 27.64 -16.66
CA GLY A 286 -46.69 28.13 -15.78
C GLY A 286 -47.23 29.51 -16.21
N LEU A 287 -46.33 30.44 -16.53
CA LEU A 287 -46.72 31.77 -17.06
C LEU A 287 -47.42 31.67 -18.43
N LEU A 288 -46.96 30.77 -19.30
CA LEU A 288 -47.62 30.52 -20.59
C LEU A 288 -49.02 29.94 -20.42
N TYR A 289 -49.24 29.04 -19.45
CA TYR A 289 -50.56 28.53 -19.12
C TYR A 289 -51.50 29.64 -18.61
N ILE A 290 -51.03 30.51 -17.72
CA ILE A 290 -51.81 31.66 -17.24
C ILE A 290 -52.19 32.58 -18.42
N ARG A 291 -51.25 32.83 -19.33
CA ARG A 291 -51.51 33.64 -20.52
C ARG A 291 -52.53 32.98 -21.46
N LEU A 292 -52.43 31.66 -21.63
CA LEU A 292 -53.37 30.89 -22.44
C LEU A 292 -54.79 30.96 -21.86
N ASP A 293 -54.94 30.78 -20.55
CA ASP A 293 -56.23 30.89 -19.85
C ASP A 293 -56.86 32.28 -20.04
N ALA A 294 -56.05 33.34 -19.93
CA ALA A 294 -56.50 34.71 -20.19
C ALA A 294 -56.99 34.90 -21.64
N LEU A 295 -56.31 34.31 -22.63
CA LEU A 295 -56.73 34.35 -24.03
C LEU A 295 -58.03 33.55 -24.26
N VAL A 296 -58.18 32.38 -23.65
CA VAL A 296 -59.41 31.59 -23.72
C VAL A 296 -60.60 32.37 -23.15
N LYS A 297 -60.40 33.06 -22.02
CA LYS A 297 -61.42 33.94 -21.45
C LYS A 297 -61.80 35.08 -22.38
N GLN A 298 -60.82 35.74 -23.00
CA GLN A 298 -61.08 36.79 -24.00
C GLN A 298 -61.87 36.28 -25.21
N ILE A 299 -61.57 35.07 -25.70
CA ILE A 299 -62.34 34.44 -26.79
C ILE A 299 -63.78 34.19 -26.35
N THR A 300 -63.98 33.65 -25.15
CA THR A 300 -65.33 33.37 -24.62
C THR A 300 -66.15 34.65 -24.45
N ASP A 301 -65.53 35.72 -23.93
CA ASP A 301 -66.17 37.03 -23.79
C ASP A 301 -66.51 37.64 -25.17
N LYS A 302 -65.61 37.47 -26.15
CA LYS A 302 -65.85 37.88 -27.54
C LYS A 302 -67.03 37.11 -28.15
N ASP A 303 -67.07 35.79 -28.04
CA ASP A 303 -68.16 34.96 -28.57
C ASP A 303 -69.52 35.35 -27.95
N SER A 304 -69.55 35.65 -26.66
CA SER A 304 -70.72 36.20 -25.98
C SER A 304 -71.16 37.55 -26.57
N SER A 305 -70.21 38.46 -26.80
CA SER A 305 -70.49 39.76 -27.40
C SER A 305 -70.97 39.64 -28.86
N GLU A 306 -70.43 38.71 -29.64
CA GLU A 306 -70.84 38.42 -31.01
C GLU A 306 -72.25 37.85 -31.06
N ASN A 307 -72.60 36.94 -30.15
CA ASN A 307 -73.95 36.42 -30.03
C ASN A 307 -74.96 37.53 -29.67
N LYS A 308 -74.58 38.46 -28.79
CA LYS A 308 -75.39 39.65 -28.49
C LYS A 308 -75.56 40.54 -29.71
N LEU A 309 -74.51 40.73 -30.52
CA LEU A 309 -74.59 41.49 -31.77
C LEU A 309 -75.55 40.83 -32.75
N LYS A 310 -75.43 39.52 -33.00
CA LYS A 310 -76.33 38.75 -33.88
C LYS A 310 -77.79 38.87 -33.43
N PHE A 311 -78.05 38.84 -32.12
CA PHE A 311 -79.39 39.06 -31.58
C PHE A 311 -79.93 40.48 -31.87
N MET A 312 -79.09 41.52 -31.72
CA MET A 312 -79.48 42.89 -32.05
C MET A 312 -79.70 43.08 -33.56
N GLU A 313 -78.86 42.47 -34.40
CA GLU A 313 -79.02 42.47 -35.87
C GLU A 313 -80.35 41.81 -36.26
N GLN A 314 -80.71 40.70 -35.63
CA GLN A 314 -82.02 40.06 -35.85
C GLN A 314 -83.19 40.97 -35.43
N GLN A 315 -83.08 41.68 -34.31
CA GLN A 315 -84.10 42.64 -33.91
C GLN A 315 -84.23 43.78 -34.92
N LEU A 316 -83.12 44.32 -35.42
CA LEU A 316 -83.12 45.36 -36.45
C LEU A 316 -83.75 44.85 -37.76
N ALA A 317 -83.41 43.64 -38.20
CA ALA A 317 -84.00 43.02 -39.39
C ALA A 317 -85.52 42.86 -39.23
N ASN A 318 -85.99 42.41 -38.06
CA ASN A 318 -87.42 42.31 -37.76
C ASN A 318 -88.10 43.69 -37.81
N GLN A 319 -87.50 44.71 -37.20
CA GLN A 319 -88.02 46.08 -37.24
C GLN A 319 -88.07 46.64 -38.66
N GLN A 320 -87.03 46.41 -39.47
CA GLN A 320 -87.01 46.79 -40.89
C GLN A 320 -88.12 46.09 -41.68
N GLY A 321 -88.38 44.81 -41.40
CA GLY A 321 -89.51 44.06 -41.95
C GLY A 321 -90.85 44.71 -41.60
N THR A 322 -91.09 45.01 -40.32
CA THR A 322 -92.31 45.70 -39.86
C THR A 322 -92.46 47.09 -40.50
N ILE A 323 -91.37 47.86 -40.62
CA ILE A 323 -91.40 49.15 -41.32
C ILE A 323 -91.76 48.96 -42.80
N GLY A 324 -91.22 47.93 -43.46
CA GLY A 324 -91.55 47.57 -44.85
C GLY A 324 -93.02 47.24 -45.03
N GLU A 325 -93.59 46.42 -44.14
CA GLU A 325 -95.02 46.10 -44.11
C GLU A 325 -95.89 47.35 -43.88
N LEU A 326 -95.52 48.20 -42.92
CA LEU A 326 -96.21 49.46 -42.67
C LEU A 326 -96.16 50.41 -43.87
N ARG A 327 -95.01 50.50 -44.55
CA ARG A 327 -94.86 51.29 -45.79
C ARG A 327 -95.72 50.75 -46.92
N SER A 328 -95.72 49.44 -47.15
CA SER A 328 -96.58 48.81 -48.16
C SER A 328 -98.07 48.98 -47.84
N GLY A 329 -98.45 48.84 -46.57
CA GLY A 329 -99.81 49.10 -46.10
C GLY A 329 -100.23 50.57 -46.28
N LEU A 330 -99.32 51.51 -46.00
CA LEU A 330 -99.54 52.95 -46.24
C LEU A 330 -99.69 53.25 -47.73
N GLU A 331 -98.82 52.71 -48.58
CA GLU A 331 -98.88 52.86 -50.03
C GLU A 331 -100.21 52.33 -50.59
N GLN A 332 -100.62 51.13 -50.16
CA GLN A 332 -101.92 50.57 -50.54
C GLN A 332 -103.10 51.43 -50.08
N ALA A 333 -103.04 52.00 -48.87
CA ALA A 333 -104.06 52.91 -48.37
C ALA A 333 -104.09 54.21 -49.17
N LEU A 334 -102.92 54.74 -49.55
CA LEU A 334 -102.77 55.93 -50.37
C LEU A 334 -103.35 55.71 -51.78
N ASP A 335 -103.07 54.56 -52.40
CA ASP A 335 -103.63 54.19 -53.70
C ASP A 335 -105.16 54.08 -53.67
N ARG A 336 -105.71 53.47 -52.60
CA ARG A 336 -107.17 53.42 -52.40
C ARG A 336 -107.75 54.82 -52.20
N ALA A 337 -107.08 55.69 -51.44
CA ALA A 337 -107.50 57.07 -51.26
C ALA A 337 -107.46 57.85 -52.58
N ASN A 338 -106.39 57.71 -53.38
CA ASN A 338 -106.26 58.32 -54.71
C ASN A 338 -107.33 57.80 -55.68
N PHE A 339 -107.67 56.51 -55.63
CA PHE A 339 -108.76 55.94 -56.41
C PHE A 339 -110.11 56.55 -56.00
N ALA A 340 -110.39 56.63 -54.70
CA ALA A 340 -111.59 57.26 -54.17
C ALA A 340 -111.66 58.75 -54.53
N GLU A 341 -110.54 59.47 -54.48
CA GLU A 341 -110.45 60.87 -54.92
C GLU A 341 -110.77 61.01 -56.41
N LYS A 342 -110.22 60.15 -57.27
CA LYS A 342 -110.56 60.12 -58.70
C LYS A 342 -112.05 59.84 -58.94
N GLU A 343 -112.66 58.92 -58.19
CA GLU A 343 -114.11 58.70 -58.25
C GLU A 343 -114.88 59.94 -57.81
N LEU A 344 -114.47 60.60 -56.73
CA LEU A 344 -115.12 61.81 -56.23
C LEU A 344 -115.01 62.96 -57.25
N ILE A 345 -113.85 63.14 -57.89
CA ILE A 345 -113.66 64.07 -59.00
C ILE A 345 -114.58 63.72 -60.18
N LYS A 346 -114.74 62.43 -60.50
CA LYS A 346 -115.67 61.97 -61.54
C LYS A 346 -117.12 62.29 -61.20
N TYR A 347 -117.55 62.10 -59.94
CA TYR A 347 -118.87 62.51 -59.46
C TYR A 347 -119.04 64.03 -59.48
N LYS A 348 -118.00 64.80 -59.15
CA LYS A 348 -117.99 66.27 -59.22
C LYS A 348 -118.08 66.77 -60.67
N GLY A 349 -117.44 66.07 -61.62
CA GLY A 349 -117.56 66.31 -63.06
C GLY A 349 -118.94 65.99 -63.63
N LEU A 350 -119.62 64.95 -63.10
CA LEU A 350 -121.02 64.65 -63.44
C LEU A 350 -121.99 65.71 -62.89
N HIS A 351 -121.67 66.32 -61.74
CA HIS A 351 -122.50 67.36 -61.14
C HIS A 351 -122.32 68.75 -61.82
N ASN A 352 -121.18 69.01 -62.47
CA ASN A 352 -120.85 70.30 -63.12
C ASN A 352 -121.29 70.43 -64.58
N ASN A 353 -122.06 69.48 -65.14
CA ASN A 353 -122.76 69.65 -66.43
C ASN A 353 -124.22 70.15 -66.29
N SER A 354 -124.62 70.57 -65.08
CA SER A 354 -125.79 71.42 -64.85
C SER A 354 -125.38 72.63 -64.03
N ILE A 355 -125.39 73.79 -64.70
CA ILE A 355 -125.39 75.17 -64.18
C ILE A 355 -124.02 75.88 -64.20
N ASN A 356 -123.86 76.70 -65.25
CA ASN A 356 -123.01 77.89 -65.30
C ASN A 356 -123.58 78.98 -64.36
N LEU A 357 -122.75 79.61 -63.52
CA LEU A 357 -122.65 81.08 -63.38
C LEU A 357 -121.48 81.50 -62.48
N GLN A 358 -120.84 82.61 -62.86
CA GLN A 358 -119.72 83.30 -62.23
C GLN A 358 -119.95 83.69 -60.75
N ASN A 359 -118.89 83.74 -59.95
CA ASN A 359 -118.45 84.98 -59.27
C ASN A 359 -117.06 84.86 -58.61
N ASN A 360 -116.28 85.91 -58.79
CA ASN A 360 -115.07 86.28 -58.04
C ASN A 360 -115.39 86.50 -56.56
N THR A 361 -114.45 86.17 -55.66
CA THR A 361 -113.74 87.17 -54.83
C THR A 361 -112.58 86.58 -54.03
N THR A 362 -111.53 87.41 -53.99
CA THR A 362 -110.25 87.43 -53.27
C THR A 362 -110.41 87.51 -51.74
N PHE A 363 -109.45 86.95 -50.97
CA PHE A 363 -108.77 87.47 -49.77
C PHE A 363 -107.72 86.42 -49.36
N GLN A 364 -106.41 86.60 -49.58
CA GLN A 364 -105.39 87.37 -48.82
C GLN A 364 -105.09 86.88 -47.39
N ASN A 365 -103.78 86.66 -47.19
CA ASN A 365 -102.97 86.84 -45.98
C ASN A 365 -103.11 85.80 -44.88
N ASP A 366 -102.10 85.42 -44.10
CA ASP A 366 -100.65 85.63 -44.04
C ASP A 366 -100.18 84.58 -43.02
N SER A 367 -98.97 84.03 -43.17
CA SER A 367 -97.96 83.97 -42.11
C SER A 367 -96.87 82.97 -42.49
N ASP A 368 -95.81 83.54 -43.04
CA ASP A 368 -94.46 83.07 -42.82
C ASP A 368 -94.25 82.73 -41.35
N ASN A 369 -93.72 81.54 -41.07
CA ASN A 369 -92.75 81.41 -40.00
C ASN A 369 -91.64 80.47 -40.44
N SER A 370 -90.50 81.10 -40.60
CA SER A 370 -89.23 80.60 -41.08
C SER A 370 -88.44 79.85 -39.99
N ILE A 371 -87.60 78.92 -40.44
CA ILE A 371 -86.27 78.56 -39.90
C ILE A 371 -86.22 77.68 -38.63
N SER A 372 -85.81 76.42 -38.81
CA SER A 372 -84.47 75.92 -38.41
C SER A 372 -84.49 74.38 -38.28
N LEU A 373 -83.96 73.67 -39.28
CA LEU A 373 -83.54 72.27 -39.14
C LEU A 373 -82.04 72.24 -39.42
N HIS A 374 -81.27 72.02 -38.36
CA HIS A 374 -79.86 71.69 -38.42
C HIS A 374 -79.70 70.31 -39.06
N ASP A 375 -79.18 70.28 -40.29
CA ASP A 375 -78.56 69.10 -40.88
C ASP A 375 -77.08 69.07 -40.45
N ASP A 376 -76.79 68.33 -39.38
CA ASP A 376 -75.43 67.87 -39.08
C ASP A 376 -75.19 66.52 -39.78
N LEU A 377 -74.87 66.57 -41.09
CA LEU A 377 -74.23 65.47 -41.80
C LEU A 377 -72.72 65.66 -41.74
N ASN A 378 -72.12 65.05 -40.72
CA ASN A 378 -70.67 64.94 -40.59
C ASN A 378 -70.11 63.82 -41.49
N SER A 379 -69.31 64.23 -42.46
CA SER A 379 -68.00 63.64 -42.81
C SER A 379 -67.93 62.14 -43.19
N CYS A 380 -68.01 61.87 -44.49
CA CYS A 380 -67.20 60.83 -45.15
C CYS A 380 -66.35 61.49 -46.25
N LYS A 381 -65.11 61.85 -45.93
CA LYS A 381 -64.07 62.15 -46.95
C LYS A 381 -63.50 60.82 -47.44
N ILE A 382 -64.06 60.31 -48.53
CA ILE A 382 -63.33 59.43 -49.46
C ILE A 382 -62.70 60.38 -50.47
N THR A 383 -61.37 60.45 -50.48
CA THR A 383 -60.62 61.12 -51.54
C THR A 383 -60.24 60.05 -52.55
N GLU A 384 -61.02 59.95 -53.62
CA GLU A 384 -60.59 59.36 -54.88
C GLU A 384 -59.67 60.35 -55.57
N ASN A 385 -58.37 60.03 -55.62
CA ASN A 385 -57.46 60.61 -56.61
C ASN A 385 -57.09 59.48 -57.58
N HIS A 386 -57.78 59.44 -58.72
CA HIS A 386 -57.25 58.84 -59.94
C HIS A 386 -56.46 59.92 -60.70
N SER A 387 -55.15 59.75 -60.81
CA SER A 387 -54.39 60.19 -61.99
C SER A 387 -52.99 59.57 -61.99
N ASN A 388 -52.62 59.07 -63.18
CA ASN A 388 -51.30 58.64 -63.65
C ASN A 388 -51.02 57.13 -63.68
N LEU A 389 -51.70 56.46 -64.62
CA LEU A 389 -51.13 55.35 -65.38
C LEU A 389 -50.37 55.93 -66.58
N ASN A 390 -49.05 56.04 -66.45
CA ASN A 390 -48.06 56.00 -67.53
C ASN A 390 -46.70 56.25 -66.88
N ASP A 391 -46.08 55.18 -66.36
CA ASP A 391 -44.64 55.01 -66.14
C ASP A 391 -44.44 53.63 -65.50
N SER A 392 -44.64 52.58 -66.29
CA SER A 392 -44.41 51.20 -65.86
C SER A 392 -43.92 50.38 -67.04
N PHE A 393 -42.67 50.59 -67.46
CA PHE A 393 -41.95 49.57 -68.22
C PHE A 393 -40.42 49.52 -68.01
N ASP A 394 -39.80 50.47 -67.31
CA ASP A 394 -38.33 50.49 -67.10
C ASP A 394 -37.84 50.15 -65.67
N HIS A 395 -38.73 49.71 -64.76
CA HIS A 395 -38.34 49.31 -63.39
C HIS A 395 -38.55 47.83 -63.04
N GLN A 396 -39.03 47.00 -63.96
CA GLN A 396 -39.21 45.56 -63.69
C GLN A 396 -37.95 44.71 -63.93
N THR A 397 -36.95 45.18 -64.68
CA THR A 397 -35.72 44.43 -64.94
C THR A 397 -34.64 44.62 -63.87
N ALA A 398 -34.60 45.77 -63.19
CA ALA A 398 -33.64 46.04 -62.12
C ALA A 398 -34.04 45.38 -60.78
N SER A 399 -35.34 45.35 -60.45
CA SER A 399 -35.84 44.73 -59.21
C SER A 399 -35.74 43.19 -59.23
N GLN A 400 -35.95 42.54 -60.38
CA GLN A 400 -35.78 41.09 -60.49
C GLN A 400 -34.32 40.64 -60.39
N SER A 401 -33.37 41.46 -60.88
CA SER A 401 -31.93 41.21 -60.78
C SER A 401 -31.45 41.19 -59.32
N ASP A 402 -31.92 42.13 -58.50
CA ASP A 402 -31.53 42.25 -57.09
C ASP A 402 -32.11 41.12 -56.23
N ASP A 403 -33.35 40.68 -56.52
CA ASP A 403 -33.95 39.56 -55.82
C ASP A 403 -33.33 38.21 -56.23
N PHE A 404 -32.91 38.07 -57.50
CA PHE A 404 -32.18 36.88 -57.97
C PHE A 404 -30.77 36.80 -57.37
N ALA A 405 -30.09 37.94 -57.23
CA ALA A 405 -28.80 38.03 -56.56
C ALA A 405 -28.91 37.65 -55.08
N LYS A 406 -29.91 38.19 -54.35
CA LYS A 406 -30.18 37.81 -52.95
C LYS A 406 -30.54 36.34 -52.80
N LEU A 407 -31.31 35.77 -53.73
CA LEU A 407 -31.66 34.36 -53.71
C LEU A 407 -30.43 33.47 -53.94
N LYS A 408 -29.53 33.87 -54.85
CA LYS A 408 -28.28 33.18 -55.12
C LYS A 408 -27.35 33.19 -53.92
N THR A 409 -27.18 34.34 -53.25
CA THR A 409 -26.38 34.44 -52.01
C THR A 409 -26.98 33.61 -50.88
N ARG A 410 -28.32 33.54 -50.77
CA ARG A 410 -29.00 32.66 -49.81
C ARG A 410 -28.78 31.18 -50.12
N LEU A 411 -28.82 30.79 -51.38
CA LEU A 411 -28.54 29.40 -51.79
C LEU A 411 -27.10 29.00 -51.50
N GLU A 412 -26.12 29.86 -51.78
CA GLU A 412 -24.72 29.62 -51.45
C GLU A 412 -24.50 29.50 -49.93
N LEU A 413 -25.22 30.30 -49.12
CA LEU A 413 -25.17 30.20 -47.66
C LEU A 413 -25.75 28.88 -47.14
N ILE A 414 -26.89 28.44 -47.70
CA ILE A 414 -27.53 27.17 -47.35
C ILE A 414 -26.64 25.97 -47.74
N GLU A 415 -25.98 26.03 -48.91
CA GLU A 415 -25.04 24.98 -49.31
C GLU A 415 -23.80 24.93 -48.42
N TYR A 416 -23.32 26.08 -47.96
CA TYR A 416 -22.23 26.17 -46.99
C TYR A 416 -22.64 25.58 -45.63
N GLU A 417 -23.78 25.98 -45.08
CA GLU A 417 -24.31 25.45 -43.80
C GLU A 417 -24.58 23.94 -43.88
N LYS A 418 -25.07 23.46 -45.03
CA LYS A 418 -25.27 22.01 -45.25
C LYS A 418 -23.94 21.25 -45.24
N ARG A 419 -22.89 21.79 -45.85
CA ARG A 419 -21.55 21.19 -45.85
C ARG A 419 -20.94 21.17 -44.45
N GLU A 420 -21.11 22.24 -43.69
CA GLU A 420 -20.65 22.33 -42.30
C GLU A 420 -21.38 21.32 -41.41
N LEU A 421 -22.70 21.14 -41.59
CA LEU A 421 -23.48 20.12 -40.88
C LEU A 421 -23.08 18.68 -41.26
N GLU A 422 -22.76 18.41 -42.53
CA GLU A 422 -22.26 17.10 -42.98
C GLU A 422 -20.87 16.80 -42.39
N GLU A 423 -19.98 17.80 -42.29
CA GLU A 423 -18.68 17.65 -41.62
C GLU A 423 -18.82 17.41 -40.12
N LEU A 424 -19.74 18.11 -39.46
CA LEU A 424 -20.02 17.95 -38.03
C LEU A 424 -20.59 16.57 -37.72
N ASN A 425 -21.50 16.06 -38.55
CA ASN A 425 -22.08 14.73 -38.41
C ASN A 425 -21.04 13.62 -38.66
N ASN A 426 -20.15 13.79 -39.65
CA ASN A 426 -19.06 12.85 -39.90
C ASN A 426 -18.04 12.83 -38.74
N SER A 427 -17.71 14.00 -38.19
CA SER A 427 -16.83 14.11 -37.01
C SER A 427 -17.46 13.44 -35.78
N GLN A 428 -18.75 13.65 -35.54
CA GLN A 428 -19.47 13.06 -34.42
C GLN A 428 -19.61 11.54 -34.57
N SER A 429 -19.88 11.05 -35.78
CA SER A 429 -19.94 9.61 -36.09
C SER A 429 -18.59 8.92 -35.86
N LYS A 430 -17.48 9.57 -36.25
CA LYS A 430 -16.12 9.07 -36.01
C LYS A 430 -15.78 9.01 -34.51
N ASN A 431 -16.18 10.02 -33.74
CA ASN A 431 -16.00 10.06 -32.28
C ASN A 431 -16.80 8.95 -31.58
N ILE A 432 -18.05 8.71 -32.00
CA ILE A 432 -18.89 7.62 -31.48
C ILE A 432 -18.25 6.26 -31.79
N LEU A 433 -17.70 6.06 -32.99
CA LEU A 433 -17.04 4.82 -33.37
C LEU A 433 -15.75 4.56 -32.57
N GLU A 434 -14.96 5.60 -32.28
CA GLU A 434 -13.79 5.49 -31.41
C GLU A 434 -14.16 5.14 -29.97
N LYS A 435 -15.19 5.80 -29.42
CA LYS A 435 -15.72 5.46 -28.08
C LYS A 435 -16.27 4.03 -28.03
N ALA A 436 -16.93 3.55 -29.08
CA ALA A 436 -17.39 2.16 -29.14
C ALA A 436 -16.22 1.17 -29.12
N LYS A 437 -15.13 1.45 -29.84
CA LYS A 437 -13.91 0.62 -29.80
C LYS A 437 -13.20 0.65 -28.45
N GLU A 438 -13.25 1.78 -27.76
CA GLU A 438 -12.70 1.94 -26.41
C GLU A 438 -13.52 1.15 -25.39
N ILE A 439 -14.86 1.20 -25.47
CA ILE A 439 -15.77 0.38 -24.65
C ILE A 439 -15.53 -1.12 -24.90
N GLU A 440 -15.31 -1.54 -26.14
CA GLU A 440 -14.99 -2.94 -26.46
C GLU A 440 -13.67 -3.39 -25.81
N ARG A 441 -12.64 -2.52 -25.82
CA ARG A 441 -11.36 -2.79 -25.13
C ARG A 441 -11.56 -2.90 -23.61
N PHE A 442 -12.28 -1.97 -23.00
CA PHE A 442 -12.58 -2.04 -21.57
C PHE A 442 -13.36 -3.30 -21.19
N LYS A 443 -14.27 -3.76 -22.05
CA LYS A 443 -15.01 -5.00 -21.84
C LYS A 443 -14.09 -6.22 -21.83
N GLN A 444 -13.14 -6.30 -22.77
CA GLN A 444 -12.16 -7.39 -22.84
C GLN A 444 -11.23 -7.39 -21.62
N GLU A 445 -10.80 -6.21 -21.16
CA GLU A 445 -9.96 -6.07 -19.96
C GLU A 445 -10.70 -6.48 -18.68
N CYS A 446 -11.98 -6.08 -18.53
CA CYS A 446 -12.83 -6.53 -17.44
C CYS A 446 -13.01 -8.06 -17.42
N GLU A 447 -13.17 -8.69 -18.60
CA GLU A 447 -13.32 -10.14 -18.72
C GLU A 447 -12.02 -10.89 -18.36
N PHE A 448 -10.86 -10.33 -18.73
CA PHE A 448 -9.56 -10.82 -18.30
C PHE A 448 -9.39 -10.74 -16.77
N ASN A 449 -9.68 -9.56 -16.19
CA ASN A 449 -9.56 -9.34 -14.75
C ASN A 449 -10.51 -10.24 -13.94
N LEU A 450 -11.73 -10.49 -14.45
CA LEU A 450 -12.67 -11.44 -13.83
C LEU A 450 -12.12 -12.87 -13.82
N ASN A 451 -11.42 -13.28 -14.87
CA ASN A 451 -10.80 -14.61 -14.94
C ASN A 451 -9.61 -14.74 -13.98
N GLU A 452 -8.77 -13.71 -13.85
CA GLU A 452 -7.68 -13.70 -12.86
C GLU A 452 -8.23 -13.72 -11.43
N LEU A 453 -9.29 -12.97 -11.14
CA LEU A 453 -9.95 -13.00 -9.84
C LEU A 453 -10.46 -14.41 -9.48
N LYS A 454 -11.06 -15.13 -10.44
CA LYS A 454 -11.48 -16.53 -10.24
C LYS A 454 -10.30 -17.45 -9.93
N LYS A 455 -9.15 -17.28 -10.61
CA LYS A 455 -7.94 -18.05 -10.32
C LYS A 455 -7.40 -17.75 -8.92
N MET A 456 -7.42 -16.49 -8.49
CA MET A 456 -7.02 -16.11 -7.14
C MET A 456 -7.93 -16.72 -6.08
N GLN A 457 -9.25 -16.68 -6.27
CA GLN A 457 -10.20 -17.33 -5.35
C GLN A 457 -9.99 -18.85 -5.26
N GLN A 458 -9.65 -19.52 -6.37
CA GLN A 458 -9.30 -20.94 -6.35
C GLN A 458 -8.01 -21.22 -5.57
N LYS A 459 -6.98 -20.37 -5.73
CA LYS A 459 -5.74 -20.48 -4.95
C LYS A 459 -5.98 -20.25 -3.45
N GLU A 460 -6.82 -19.28 -3.10
CA GLU A 460 -7.21 -18.99 -1.72
C GLU A 460 -7.94 -20.18 -1.09
N ALA A 461 -8.90 -20.79 -1.80
CA ALA A 461 -9.59 -21.98 -1.33
C ALA A 461 -8.63 -23.16 -1.05
N LEU A 462 -7.66 -23.40 -1.94
CA LEU A 462 -6.61 -24.41 -1.74
C LEU A 462 -5.73 -24.09 -0.53
N PHE A 463 -5.42 -22.81 -0.30
CA PHE A 463 -4.61 -22.40 0.85
C PHE A 463 -5.36 -22.61 2.18
N ILE A 464 -6.66 -22.29 2.22
CA ILE A 464 -7.52 -22.54 3.38
C ILE A 464 -7.60 -24.04 3.69
N GLU A 465 -7.76 -24.89 2.67
CA GLU A 465 -7.78 -26.35 2.84
C GLU A 465 -6.45 -26.87 3.40
N LYS A 466 -5.32 -26.38 2.87
CA LYS A 466 -3.99 -26.75 3.36
C LYS A 466 -3.77 -26.32 4.82
N ASN A 467 -4.20 -25.12 5.20
CA ASN A 467 -4.09 -24.66 6.58
C ASN A 467 -4.94 -25.51 7.53
N LYS A 468 -6.14 -25.89 7.12
CA LYS A 468 -6.98 -26.79 7.91
C LYS A 468 -6.31 -28.15 8.14
N ASN A 469 -5.67 -28.72 7.11
CA ASN A 469 -4.90 -29.96 7.26
C ASN A 469 -3.73 -29.80 8.24
N ILE A 470 -3.01 -28.68 8.20
CA ILE A 470 -1.92 -28.38 9.14
C ILE A 470 -2.46 -28.24 10.58
N GLU A 471 -3.61 -27.60 10.77
CA GLU A 471 -4.26 -27.52 12.09
C GLU A 471 -4.65 -28.90 12.63
N ASP A 472 -5.20 -29.77 11.77
CA ASP A 472 -5.56 -31.14 12.14
C ASP A 472 -4.31 -31.98 12.50
N GLU A 473 -3.22 -31.86 11.74
CA GLU A 473 -1.93 -32.49 12.06
C GLU A 473 -1.35 -31.99 13.38
N ASN A 474 -1.37 -30.67 13.61
CA ASN A 474 -0.92 -30.08 14.87
C ASN A 474 -1.78 -30.55 16.05
N PHE A 475 -3.09 -30.70 15.88
CA PHE A 475 -3.96 -31.24 16.90
C PHE A 475 -3.60 -32.70 17.22
N GLN A 476 -3.30 -33.51 16.22
CA GLN A 476 -2.84 -34.89 16.42
C GLN A 476 -1.50 -34.94 17.15
N LEU A 477 -0.52 -34.11 16.76
CA LEU A 477 0.78 -33.99 17.40
C LEU A 477 0.65 -33.55 18.87
N LYS A 478 -0.24 -32.61 19.16
CA LYS A 478 -0.50 -32.18 20.55
C LYS A 478 -1.07 -33.32 21.39
N ASN A 479 -1.92 -34.16 20.82
CA ASN A 479 -2.45 -35.33 21.50
C ASN A 479 -1.41 -36.44 21.70
N THR A 480 -0.50 -36.65 20.74
CA THR A 480 0.60 -37.63 20.92
C THR A 480 1.59 -37.15 21.97
N ILE A 481 1.96 -35.87 21.99
CA ILE A 481 2.79 -35.28 23.05
C ILE A 481 2.17 -35.49 24.42
N LYS A 482 0.87 -35.16 24.60
CA LYS A 482 0.16 -35.41 25.87
C LYS A 482 0.18 -36.87 26.31
N ARG A 483 0.08 -37.81 25.37
CA ARG A 483 0.17 -39.25 25.66
C ARG A 483 1.58 -39.66 26.08
N LEU A 484 2.61 -39.11 25.42
CA LEU A 484 4.01 -39.36 25.77
C LEU A 484 4.35 -38.76 27.14
N GLU A 485 3.89 -37.55 27.44
CA GLU A 485 4.04 -36.94 28.77
C GLU A 485 3.36 -37.76 29.87
N ALA A 486 2.15 -38.27 29.60
CA ALA A 486 1.46 -39.17 30.54
C ALA A 486 2.22 -40.49 30.74
N ALA A 487 2.79 -41.06 29.68
CA ALA A 487 3.60 -42.28 29.76
C ALA A 487 4.92 -42.04 30.53
N GLN A 488 5.57 -40.90 30.31
CA GLN A 488 6.75 -40.46 31.04
C GLN A 488 6.44 -40.32 32.53
N PHE A 489 5.33 -39.67 32.88
CA PHE A 489 4.90 -39.49 34.26
C PHE A 489 4.64 -40.82 34.98
N ILE A 490 4.04 -41.79 34.28
CA ILE A 490 3.82 -43.15 34.80
C ILE A 490 5.16 -43.89 34.99
N SER A 491 6.10 -43.75 34.06
CA SER A 491 7.45 -44.31 34.18
C SER A 491 8.21 -43.72 35.38
N ASP A 492 8.19 -42.40 35.53
CA ASP A 492 8.88 -41.69 36.62
C ASP A 492 8.25 -42.02 37.98
N TYR A 493 6.92 -42.15 38.05
CA TYR A 493 6.22 -42.58 39.25
C TYR A 493 6.57 -44.03 39.66
N ASN A 494 6.66 -44.95 38.69
CA ASN A 494 7.06 -46.33 38.95
C ASN A 494 8.52 -46.43 39.42
N ASN A 495 9.43 -45.64 38.84
CA ASN A 495 10.83 -45.58 39.28
C ASN A 495 10.96 -45.00 40.70
N LEU A 496 10.15 -43.99 41.05
CA LEU A 496 10.12 -43.41 42.39
C LEU A 496 9.57 -44.39 43.44
N HIS A 497 8.57 -45.20 43.07
CA HIS A 497 7.97 -46.21 43.96
C HIS A 497 8.92 -47.39 44.22
N VAL A 498 9.78 -47.73 43.25
CA VAL A 498 10.87 -48.73 43.42
C VAL A 498 11.99 -48.18 44.31
N GLN A 499 12.34 -46.89 44.21
CA GLN A 499 13.31 -46.25 45.10
C GLN A 499 12.79 -46.08 46.54
N GLN A 500 11.50 -45.80 46.74
CA GLN A 500 10.93 -45.63 48.09
C GLN A 500 10.80 -46.92 48.91
N GLN A 501 10.72 -48.10 48.27
CA GLN A 501 10.71 -49.37 49.00
C GLN A 501 12.08 -49.77 49.58
N GLN A 502 13.17 -49.10 49.21
CA GLN A 502 14.52 -49.44 49.69
C GLN A 502 15.04 -48.59 50.86
N GLN A 503 14.32 -47.55 51.32
CA GLN A 503 14.80 -46.73 52.44
C GLN A 503 13.73 -46.48 53.52
N LYS A 504 13.97 -47.04 54.71
CA LYS A 504 13.22 -46.74 55.96
C LYS A 504 13.54 -45.30 56.44
N PRO A 505 12.59 -44.60 57.10
CA PRO A 505 12.60 -43.14 57.15
C PRO A 505 13.19 -42.56 58.44
N SER A 506 13.97 -41.48 58.32
CA SER A 506 14.26 -40.58 59.45
C SER A 506 14.61 -39.14 58.99
N PHE A 507 13.80 -38.48 58.16
CA PHE A 507 14.12 -37.11 57.71
C PHE A 507 12.94 -36.16 57.41
N SER A 508 11.74 -36.40 57.96
CA SER A 508 10.54 -35.62 57.56
C SER A 508 10.23 -34.37 58.38
N SER A 509 10.90 -34.07 59.50
CA SER A 509 10.49 -32.95 60.37
C SER A 509 11.13 -31.59 60.04
N THR A 510 12.25 -31.56 59.32
CA THR A 510 13.00 -30.33 59.02
C THR A 510 12.59 -29.68 57.69
N LEU A 511 12.14 -30.47 56.72
CA LEU A 511 11.73 -29.98 55.39
C LEU A 511 10.38 -29.23 55.42
N PHE A 512 9.43 -29.69 56.23
CA PHE A 512 8.11 -29.05 56.34
C PHE A 512 8.16 -27.65 56.95
N LYS A 513 9.14 -27.36 57.82
CA LYS A 513 9.32 -26.00 58.36
C LYS A 513 9.90 -25.04 57.31
N LYS A 514 10.79 -25.49 56.43
CA LYS A 514 11.38 -24.63 55.38
C LYS A 514 10.38 -24.29 54.27
N PHE A 515 9.52 -25.23 53.88
CA PHE A 515 8.48 -24.98 52.87
C PHE A 515 7.45 -23.93 53.30
N LYS A 516 7.12 -23.87 54.60
CA LYS A 516 6.16 -22.90 55.13
C LYS A 516 6.68 -21.46 55.05
N TRP A 517 7.98 -21.26 55.24
CA TRP A 517 8.62 -19.95 55.12
C TRP A 517 8.75 -19.47 53.67
N ILE A 518 9.02 -20.38 52.73
CA ILE A 518 9.10 -20.06 51.30
C ILE A 518 7.72 -19.63 50.78
N SER A 519 6.66 -20.34 51.18
CA SER A 519 5.29 -19.97 50.80
C SER A 519 4.90 -18.57 51.32
N ILE A 520 5.21 -18.26 52.58
CA ILE A 520 4.94 -16.92 53.16
C ILE A 520 5.75 -15.83 52.47
N PHE A 521 6.99 -16.14 52.06
CA PHE A 521 7.85 -15.21 51.34
C PHE A 521 7.31 -14.90 49.94
N CYS A 522 6.85 -15.92 49.20
CA CYS A 522 6.25 -15.73 47.87
C CYS A 522 4.94 -14.92 47.93
N VAL A 523 4.09 -15.15 48.94
CA VAL A 523 2.85 -14.36 49.11
C VAL A 523 3.17 -12.89 49.45
N SER A 524 4.19 -12.65 50.26
CA SER A 524 4.62 -11.28 50.60
C SER A 524 5.14 -10.53 49.37
N ILE A 525 5.92 -11.19 48.50
CA ILE A 525 6.41 -10.59 47.25
C ILE A 525 5.26 -10.27 46.30
N ALA A 526 4.31 -11.20 46.13
CA ALA A 526 3.14 -10.98 45.28
C ALA A 526 2.29 -9.78 45.74
N LEU A 527 2.13 -9.60 47.07
CA LEU A 527 1.44 -8.44 47.65
C LEU A 527 2.17 -7.12 47.39
N ILE A 528 3.50 -7.11 47.43
CA ILE A 528 4.30 -5.91 47.12
C ILE A 528 4.14 -5.51 45.65
N PHE A 529 4.23 -6.47 44.73
CA PHE A 529 4.02 -6.20 43.29
C PHE A 529 2.60 -5.71 43.00
N TRP A 530 1.60 -6.29 43.65
CA TRP A 530 0.22 -5.83 43.52
C TRP A 530 0.04 -4.39 44.03
N PHE A 531 0.69 -4.03 45.14
CA PHE A 531 0.63 -2.68 45.70
C PHE A 531 1.35 -1.64 44.83
N LEU A 532 2.50 -2.00 44.24
CA LEU A 532 3.22 -1.13 43.30
C LEU A 532 2.41 -0.88 42.03
N TRP A 533 1.81 -1.92 41.47
CA TRP A 533 0.92 -1.79 40.32
C TRP A 533 -0.31 -0.91 40.62
N PHE A 534 -0.87 -1.04 41.82
CA PHE A 534 -2.00 -0.21 42.25
C PHE A 534 -1.63 1.28 42.38
N ILE A 535 -0.42 1.60 42.87
CA ILE A 535 0.08 2.98 42.95
C ILE A 535 0.29 3.57 41.56
N GLU A 536 0.87 2.80 40.64
CA GLU A 536 1.10 3.23 39.25
C GLU A 536 -0.24 3.50 38.55
N PHE A 537 -1.21 2.61 38.71
CA PHE A 537 -2.56 2.78 38.18
C PHE A 537 -3.30 4.00 38.76
N THR A 538 -3.15 4.27 40.06
CA THR A 538 -3.78 5.46 40.67
C THR A 538 -3.10 6.76 40.26
N LEU A 539 -1.78 6.76 40.06
CA LEU A 539 -1.06 7.90 39.51
C LEU A 539 -1.48 8.19 38.06
N GLU A 540 -1.66 7.16 37.24
CA GLU A 540 -2.09 7.30 35.84
C GLU A 540 -3.52 7.88 35.73
N ILE A 541 -4.45 7.43 36.58
CA ILE A 541 -5.81 7.99 36.65
C ILE A 541 -5.78 9.45 37.12
N THR A 542 -4.94 9.78 38.10
CA THR A 542 -4.84 11.15 38.63
C THR A 542 -4.21 12.11 37.60
N TYR A 543 -3.30 11.60 36.76
CA TYR A 543 -2.69 12.36 35.67
C TYR A 543 -3.67 12.61 34.51
N LEU A 544 -4.61 11.69 34.26
CA LEU A 544 -5.65 11.86 33.23
C LEU A 544 -6.80 12.78 33.66
N GLN A 545 -6.90 13.15 34.94
CA GLN A 545 -7.95 14.03 35.48
C GLN A 545 -7.50 15.49 35.72
N ASN A 546 -6.20 15.79 35.57
CA ASN A 546 -5.66 17.16 35.50
C ASN A 546 -5.31 17.50 34.06
#